data_AF-A0A7Z1QFG9-F1
#
_entry.id   AF-A0A7Z1QFG9-F1
#
_cell.length_a   1.000
_cell.length_b   1.000
_cell.length_c   1.000
_cell.angle_alpha   90.00
_cell.angle_beta   90.00
_cell.angle_gamma   90.00
#
_symmetry.space_group_name_H-M   'P 1'
#
loop_
_entity.id
_entity.type
_entity.pdbx_description
1 polymer ?
#
loop_
_entity_poly.entity_id
_entity_poly.type
_entity_poly.pdbx_seq_one_letter_code
_entity_poly.pdbx_strand_id
1 'polypeptide(L)' 'MATPWSGYLDEVSATFDTGVQDLQTQVTTALADLAKKPSDPALLAQYQSKLSEYNLYRNAQSNTVKVFKDIDAAIIQNFR' A
#
# COMPACT_ATOMS: atom_id res chain seq x y z
N MET A 1 -20.34 -15.44 -13.47
CA MET A 1 -20.14 -14.66 -12.23
C MET A 1 -19.92 -13.21 -12.65
N ALA A 2 -20.65 -12.25 -12.08
CA ALA A 2 -20.48 -10.84 -12.43
C ALA A 2 -19.19 -10.31 -11.80
N THR A 3 -18.29 -9.76 -12.61
CA THR A 3 -17.15 -8.99 -12.12
C THR A 3 -17.67 -7.66 -11.58
N PRO A 4 -17.30 -7.24 -10.36
CA PRO A 4 -17.60 -5.90 -9.87
C PRO A 4 -17.06 -4.86 -10.87
N TRP A 5 -17.82 -3.79 -11.11
CA TRP A 5 -17.32 -2.67 -11.92
C TRP A 5 -16.07 -2.10 -11.26
N SER A 6 -15.01 -1.90 -12.06
CA SER A 6 -13.71 -1.38 -11.65
C SER A 6 -13.35 -0.23 -12.57
N GLY A 7 -13.20 0.97 -12.02
CA GLY A 7 -12.76 2.15 -12.76
C GLY A 7 -11.24 2.23 -12.91
N TYR A 8 -10.75 3.24 -13.64
CA TYR A 8 -9.32 3.50 -13.83
C TYR A 8 -8.55 3.65 -12.51
N LEU A 9 -9.14 4.36 -11.53
CA LEU A 9 -8.54 4.52 -10.20
C LEU A 9 -8.49 3.19 -9.42
N ASP A 10 -9.44 2.30 -9.65
CA ASP A 10 -9.47 0.98 -9.02
C ASP A 10 -8.38 0.07 -9.61
N GLU A 11 -8.13 0.15 -10.91
CA GLU A 11 -7.01 -0.57 -11.57
C GLU A 11 -5.64 -0.07 -11.10
N VAL A 12 -5.48 1.26 -10.99
CA VAL A 12 -4.27 1.85 -10.41
C VAL A 12 -4.08 1.37 -8.98
N SER A 13 -5.13 1.41 -8.14
CA SER A 13 -5.06 0.92 -6.75
C SER A 13 -4.72 -0.57 -6.69
N ALA A 14 -5.33 -1.41 -7.53
CA ALA A 14 -5.09 -2.85 -7.56
C ALA A 14 -3.63 -3.19 -7.93
N THR A 15 -2.99 -2.37 -8.75
CA THR A 15 -1.57 -2.51 -9.10
C THR A 15 -0.67 -2.27 -7.87
N PHE A 16 -1.03 -1.29 -7.03
CA PHE A 16 -0.36 -1.07 -5.74
C PHE A 16 -0.69 -2.17 -4.73
N ASP A 17 -1.93 -2.69 -4.71
CA ASP A 17 -2.36 -3.70 -3.74
C ASP A 17 -1.50 -4.97 -3.82
N THR A 18 -1.07 -5.38 -5.01
CA THR A 18 -0.17 -6.54 -5.17
C THR A 18 1.17 -6.34 -4.46
N GLY A 19 1.77 -5.14 -4.59
CA GLY A 19 3.02 -4.80 -3.91
C GLY A 19 2.85 -4.58 -2.41
N VAL A 20 1.72 -4.00 -2.00
CA VAL A 20 1.36 -3.85 -0.58
C VAL A 20 1.13 -5.21 0.08
N GLN A 21 0.54 -6.18 -0.62
CA GLN A 21 0.24 -7.50 -0.07
C GLN A 21 1.51 -8.26 0.31
N ASP A 22 2.55 -8.18 -0.52
CA ASP A 22 3.86 -8.75 -0.23
C ASP A 22 4.52 -8.05 0.98
N LEU A 23 4.57 -6.72 0.98
CA LEU A 23 5.07 -5.94 2.11
C LEU A 23 4.31 -6.20 3.41
N GLN A 24 2.98 -6.33 3.33
CA GLN A 24 2.12 -6.64 4.46
C GLN A 24 2.44 -8.04 5.01
N THR A 25 2.65 -9.01 4.13
CA THR A 25 3.07 -10.37 4.50
C THR A 25 4.42 -10.33 5.21
N GLN A 26 5.41 -9.61 4.66
CA GLN A 26 6.73 -9.48 5.28
C GLN A 26 6.68 -8.81 6.65
N VAL A 27 5.87 -7.77 6.83
CA VAL A 27 5.66 -7.11 8.14
C VAL A 27 5.00 -8.06 9.13
N THR A 28 3.96 -8.79 8.72
CA THR A 28 3.25 -9.73 9.62
C THR A 28 4.11 -10.93 9.98
N THR A 29 4.92 -11.45 9.06
CA THR A 29 5.90 -12.50 9.36
C THR A 29 6.97 -11.99 10.32
N ALA A 30 7.56 -10.81 10.07
CA ALA A 30 8.54 -10.22 10.96
C ALA A 30 7.98 -9.96 12.36
N LEU A 31 6.71 -9.53 12.45
CA LEU A 31 6.01 -9.37 13.72
C LEU A 31 5.78 -10.70 14.44
N ALA A 32 5.40 -11.75 13.70
CA ALA A 32 5.18 -13.08 14.28
C ALA A 32 6.49 -13.69 14.81
N ASP A 33 7.61 -13.48 14.12
CA ASP A 33 8.91 -13.95 14.58
C ASP A 33 9.43 -13.12 15.75
N LEU A 34 9.22 -11.80 15.72
CA LEU A 34 9.49 -10.93 16.86
C LEU A 34 8.64 -11.30 18.09
N ALA A 35 7.37 -11.67 17.92
CA ALA A 35 6.50 -12.09 19.02
C ALA A 35 7.01 -13.37 19.71
N LYS A 36 7.68 -14.27 18.98
CA LYS A 36 8.33 -15.46 19.54
C LYS A 36 9.61 -15.13 20.31
N LYS A 37 10.33 -14.07 19.92
CA LYS A 37 11.58 -13.61 20.56
C LYS A 37 11.64 -12.08 20.63
N PRO A 38 10.89 -11.44 21.55
CA PRO A 38 10.74 -9.97 21.58
C PRO A 38 12.04 -9.22 21.91
N SER A 39 13.01 -9.91 22.50
CA SER A 39 14.30 -9.37 22.91
C SER A 39 15.40 -9.51 21.85
N ASP A 40 15.10 -10.05 20.67
CA ASP A 40 16.09 -10.20 19.60
C ASP A 40 16.25 -8.86 18.82
N PRO A 41 17.42 -8.20 18.89
CA PRO A 41 17.66 -6.93 18.22
C PRO A 41 17.59 -7.04 16.69
N ALA A 42 17.93 -8.21 16.14
CA ALA A 42 17.89 -8.43 14.70
C ALA A 42 16.44 -8.49 14.18
N LEU A 43 15.55 -9.15 14.92
CA LEU A 43 14.12 -9.22 14.59
C LEU A 43 13.44 -7.86 14.76
N LEU A 44 13.83 -7.08 15.77
CA LEU A 44 13.35 -5.71 15.96
C LEU A 44 13.75 -4.81 14.79
N ALA A 45 15.02 -4.85 14.37
CA ALA A 45 15.51 -4.06 13.24
C ALA A 45 14.81 -4.45 11.93
N GLN A 46 14.62 -5.76 11.68
CA GLN A 46 13.88 -6.24 10.50
C GLN A 46 12.42 -5.78 10.51
N TYR A 47 11.72 -5.95 11.64
CA TYR A 47 10.33 -5.49 11.78
C TYR A 47 10.22 -3.98 11.56
N GLN A 48 11.12 -3.18 12.15
CA GLN A 48 11.13 -1.73 11.98
C GLN A 48 11.40 -1.29 10.53
N SER A 49 12.36 -1.93 9.84
CA SER A 49 12.62 -1.66 8.41
C SER A 49 11.39 -1.94 7.57
N LYS A 50 10.78 -3.12 7.74
CA LYS A 50 9.60 -3.54 6.98
C LYS A 50 8.37 -2.70 7.28
N LEU A 51 8.19 -2.29 8.53
CA LEU A 51 7.10 -1.39 8.93
C LEU A 51 7.25 0.00 8.28
N SER A 52 8.49 0.52 8.22
CA SER A 52 8.78 1.79 7.53
C SER A 52 8.46 1.71 6.03
N GLU A 53 8.92 0.64 5.36
CA GLU A 53 8.62 0.38 3.95
C GLU A 53 7.09 0.27 3.71
N TYR A 54 6.38 -0.48 4.55
CA TYR A 54 4.93 -0.62 4.45
C TYR A 54 4.19 0.71 4.61
N ASN A 55 4.57 1.53 5.59
CA ASN A 55 3.99 2.86 5.79
C ASN A 55 4.26 3.79 4.60
N LEU A 56 5.47 3.77 4.05
CA LEU A 56 5.82 4.55 2.86
C LEU A 56 4.96 4.14 1.66
N TYR A 57 4.79 2.83 1.45
CA TYR A 57 4.04 2.29 0.32
C TYR A 57 2.55 2.60 0.40
N ARG A 58 1.94 2.51 1.59
CA ARG A 58 0.54 2.91 1.82
C ARG A 58 0.32 4.41 1.60
N ASN A 59 1.26 5.24 2.03
CA ASN A 59 1.21 6.69 1.75
C ASN A 59 1.35 6.96 0.25
N ALA A 60 2.26 6.26 -0.44
CA ALA A 60 2.44 6.37 -1.88
C ALA A 60 1.16 5.98 -2.64
N GLN A 61 0.53 4.86 -2.29
CA GLN A 61 -0.74 4.41 -2.88
C GLN A 61 -1.82 5.50 -2.78
N SER A 62 -2.06 6.03 -1.58
CA SER A 62 -3.07 7.09 -1.36
C SER A 62 -2.75 8.37 -2.15
N ASN A 63 -1.48 8.79 -2.16
CA ASN A 63 -1.04 9.96 -2.90
C ASN A 63 -1.20 9.79 -4.41
N THR A 64 -0.89 8.61 -4.95
CA THR A 64 -1.06 8.32 -6.38
C THR A 64 -2.53 8.34 -6.79
N VAL A 65 -3.41 7.68 -6.02
CA VAL A 65 -4.87 7.72 -6.28
C VAL A 65 -5.41 9.14 -6.22
N LYS A 66 -4.93 9.95 -5.25
CA LYS A 66 -5.30 11.36 -5.16
C LYS A 66 -4.86 12.15 -6.40
N VAL A 67 -3.62 12.00 -6.86
CA VAL A 67 -3.12 12.72 -8.04
C VAL A 67 -3.94 12.40 -9.28
N PHE A 68 -4.27 11.13 -9.51
CA PHE A 68 -5.12 10.77 -10.65
C PHE A 68 -6.51 11.38 -10.54
N LYS A 69 -7.14 11.35 -9.35
CA LYS A 69 -8.42 12.02 -9.11
C LYS A 69 -8.35 13.53 -9.36
N ASP A 70 -7.26 14.18 -8.94
CA ASP A 70 -7.06 15.62 -9.13
C ASP A 70 -6.89 15.98 -10.62
N ILE A 71 -6.21 15.12 -11.40
CA ILE A 71 -6.11 15.24 -12.87
C ILE A 71 -7.49 15.12 -13.50
N ASP A 72 -8.28 14.10 -13.13
CA ASP A 72 -9.63 13.89 -13.64
C ASP A 72 -10.54 15.10 -13.35
N ALA A 73 -10.46 15.63 -12.12
CA ALA A 73 -11.21 16.83 -11.74
C ALA A 73 -10.79 18.06 -12.57
N ALA A 74 -9.49 18.24 -12.83
CA ALA A 74 -8.99 19.33 -13.66
C ALA A 74 -9.46 19.21 -15.12
N ILE A 75 -9.49 18.00 -15.67
CA ILE A 75 -10.03 17.74 -17.02
C ILE A 75 -11.51 18.16 -17.05
N ILE A 76 -12.34 17.64 -16.14
CA ILE A 76 -13.78 17.97 -16.07
C ILE A 76 -14.00 19.49 -15.90
N GLN A 77 -13.16 20.17 -15.11
CA GLN A 77 -13.26 21.60 -14.90
C GLN A 77 -13.00 22.41 -16.19
N ASN A 78 -12.15 21.92 -17.10
CA ASN A 78 -11.92 22.55 -18.40
C ASN A 78 -13.04 22.28 -19.43
N PHE A 79 -13.95 21.34 -19.14
CA PHE A 79 -15.15 21.07 -19.93
C PHE A 79 -16.40 21.82 -19.41
N ARG A 80 -16.23 22.76 -18.48
CA ARG A 80 -17.29 23.65 -17.98
C ARG A 80 -17.44 24.91 -18.82
#